data_AF-A0A9E1IHT0-F1
#
_entry.id   AF-A0A9E1IHT0-F1
#
_cell.length_a   1.000
_cell.length_b   1.000
_cell.length_c   1.000
_cell.angle_alpha   90.00
_cell.angle_beta   90.00
_cell.angle_gamma   90.00
#
_symmetry.space_group_name_H-M   'P 1'
#
loop_
_entity.id
_entity.type
_entity.pdbx_description
1 polymer ?
#
loop_
_entity_poly.entity_id
_entity_poly.type
_entity_poly.pdbx_seq_one_letter_code
_entity_poly.pdbx_strand_id
1 'polypeptide(L)'
;MSECVSAFDGWGRAVCDTFASKSANPQQAKNVSFQNIQGAQRRVLDLFGFDLKTAFGNDDFAAIHQAFQKRHLFAHRMGVVDARYIQSTNDPTVTEGRKVAISTAEVDNTIRVLRGLANAFVSHLEGQP
;
A
#
# COMPACT_ATOMS: atom_id res chain seq x y z
N MET A 1 -6.06 9.54 -5.95
CA MET A 1 -5.37 8.23 -5.79
C MET A 1 -3.86 8.34 -5.94
N SER A 2 -3.31 8.84 -7.07
CA SER A 2 -1.85 8.92 -7.27
C SER A 2 -1.14 9.72 -6.16
N GLU A 3 -1.66 10.89 -5.79
CA GLU A 3 -1.09 11.71 -4.71
C GLU A 3 -1.10 11.00 -3.35
N CYS A 4 -2.14 10.24 -3.03
CA CYS A 4 -2.23 9.49 -1.77
C CYS A 4 -1.13 8.42 -1.69
N VAL A 5 -0.90 7.69 -2.78
CA VAL A 5 0.16 6.67 -2.87
C VAL A 5 1.55 7.31 -2.78
N SER A 6 1.78 8.40 -3.50
CA SER A 6 3.06 9.11 -3.47
C SER A 6 3.36 9.70 -2.09
N ALA A 7 2.38 10.32 -1.43
CA ALA A 7 2.54 10.85 -0.08
C ALA A 7 2.84 9.74 0.93
N PHE A 8 2.13 8.61 0.83
CA PHE A 8 2.36 7.46 1.69
C PHE A 8 3.74 6.80 1.44
N ASP A 9 4.21 6.76 0.20
CA ASP A 9 5.56 6.28 -0.14
C ASP A 9 6.65 7.18 0.42
N GLY A 10 6.52 8.50 0.28
CA GLY A 10 7.46 9.45 0.88
C GLY A 10 7.54 9.30 2.39
N TRP A 11 6.37 9.23 3.06
CA TRP A 11 6.29 8.98 4.48
C TRP A 11 6.93 7.64 4.89
N GLY A 12 6.56 6.54 4.23
CA GLY A 12 7.03 5.20 4.58
C GLY A 12 8.53 5.05 4.40
N ARG A 13 9.11 5.65 3.35
CA ARG A 13 10.57 5.73 3.15
C ARG A 13 11.27 6.45 4.29
N ALA A 14 10.76 7.63 4.67
CA ALA A 14 11.33 8.41 5.76
C ALA A 14 11.27 7.65 7.10
N VAL A 15 10.15 6.97 7.38
CA VAL A 15 10.01 6.11 8.57
C VAL A 15 11.01 4.94 8.52
N CYS A 16 11.09 4.20 7.42
CA CYS A 16 12.02 3.08 7.32
C CYS A 16 13.49 3.51 7.42
N ASP A 17 13.86 4.68 6.91
CA ASP A 17 15.20 5.25 7.06
C ASP A 17 15.48 5.66 8.51
N THR A 18 14.54 6.36 9.15
CA THR A 18 14.65 6.80 10.55
C THR A 18 14.85 5.62 11.50
N PHE A 19 14.11 4.54 11.28
CA PHE A 19 14.16 3.33 12.11
C PHE A 19 15.05 2.23 11.53
N ALA A 20 15.91 2.54 10.55
CA ALA A 20 16.70 1.52 9.86
C ALA A 20 17.56 0.68 10.82
N SER A 21 18.08 1.27 11.90
CA SER A 21 18.87 0.57 12.92
C SER A 21 18.10 -0.49 13.70
N LYS A 22 16.75 -0.39 13.76
CA LYS A 22 15.88 -1.38 14.39
C LYS A 22 15.48 -2.53 13.44
N SER A 23 15.86 -2.45 12.17
CA SER A 23 15.53 -3.48 11.18
C SER A 23 16.55 -4.62 11.16
N ALA A 24 16.13 -5.79 10.65
CA ALA A 24 17.01 -6.92 10.39
C ALA A 24 18.13 -6.60 9.38
N ASN A 25 17.95 -5.58 8.53
CA ASN A 25 18.98 -5.11 7.60
C ASN A 25 18.80 -3.61 7.32
N PRO A 26 19.56 -2.73 8.02
CA PRO A 26 19.43 -1.27 7.89
C PRO A 26 19.57 -0.75 6.46
N GLN A 27 20.40 -1.41 5.64
CA GLN A 27 20.68 -0.95 4.29
C GLN A 27 19.53 -1.28 3.34
N GLN A 28 18.84 -2.40 3.58
CA GLN A 28 17.63 -2.72 2.85
C GLN A 28 16.43 -1.90 3.33
N ALA A 29 16.34 -1.57 4.62
CA ALA A 29 15.29 -0.71 5.18
C ALA A 29 15.21 0.66 4.49
N LYS A 30 16.35 1.30 4.24
CA LYS A 30 16.43 2.59 3.51
C LYS A 30 15.91 2.53 2.06
N ASN A 31 15.80 1.33 1.49
CA ASN A 31 15.40 1.10 0.09
C ASN A 31 13.97 0.59 -0.05
N VAL A 32 13.20 0.50 1.03
CA VAL A 32 11.79 0.08 0.96
C VAL A 32 10.98 1.11 0.16
N SER A 33 10.12 0.60 -0.72
CA SER A 33 9.19 1.39 -1.53
C SER A 33 7.77 0.97 -1.18
N PHE A 34 6.91 1.94 -0.93
CA PHE A 34 5.48 1.73 -0.70
C PHE A 34 4.64 2.04 -1.92
N GLN A 35 5.23 2.33 -3.09
CA GLN A 35 4.49 2.46 -4.37
C GLN A 35 3.71 1.19 -4.74
N ASN A 36 4.12 0.02 -4.22
CA ASN A 36 3.43 -1.25 -4.31
C ASN A 36 3.16 -1.79 -2.89
N ILE A 37 1.89 -1.79 -2.46
CA ILE A 37 1.53 -2.11 -1.08
C ILE A 37 1.82 -3.57 -0.69
N GLN A 38 1.70 -4.53 -1.62
CA GLN A 38 2.03 -5.93 -1.34
C GLN A 38 3.54 -6.15 -1.18
N GLY A 39 4.34 -5.54 -2.06
CA GLY A 39 5.79 -5.56 -1.95
C GLY A 39 6.26 -4.89 -0.66
N ALA A 40 5.66 -3.76 -0.30
CA ALA A 40 5.92 -3.08 0.96
C ALA A 40 5.55 -3.95 2.16
N GLN A 41 4.39 -4.61 2.14
CA GLN A 41 3.96 -5.52 3.21
C GLN A 41 4.98 -6.62 3.47
N ARG A 42 5.45 -7.29 2.41
CA ARG A 42 6.50 -8.31 2.54
C ARG A 42 7.79 -7.73 3.10
N ARG A 43 8.27 -6.62 2.53
CA ARG A 43 9.50 -5.96 2.96
C ARG A 43 9.46 -5.52 4.42
N VAL A 44 8.35 -4.92 4.86
CA VAL A 44 8.17 -4.45 6.23
C VAL A 44 8.09 -5.62 7.20
N LEU A 45 7.41 -6.71 6.82
CA LEU A 45 7.39 -7.93 7.61
C LEU A 45 8.79 -8.52 7.76
N ASP A 46 9.52 -8.69 6.66
CA ASP A 46 10.86 -9.29 6.67
C ASP A 46 11.88 -8.44 7.45
N LEU A 47 11.78 -7.11 7.36
CA LEU A 47 12.78 -6.19 7.93
C LEU A 47 12.45 -5.75 9.35
N PHE A 48 11.17 -5.58 9.69
CA PHE A 48 10.74 -5.00 10.96
C PHE A 48 9.84 -5.92 11.79
N GLY A 49 9.52 -7.12 11.27
CA GLY A 49 8.64 -8.08 11.94
C GLY A 49 7.18 -7.62 12.01
N PHE A 50 6.80 -6.61 11.23
CA PHE A 50 5.44 -6.06 11.24
C PHE A 50 4.73 -6.40 9.94
N ASP A 51 3.64 -7.16 10.01
CA ASP A 51 2.79 -7.39 8.85
C ASP A 51 1.82 -6.23 8.70
N LEU A 52 1.92 -5.45 7.61
CA LEU A 52 0.99 -4.35 7.33
C LEU A 52 -0.48 -4.77 7.36
N LYS A 53 -0.78 -6.07 7.15
CA LYS A 53 -2.14 -6.61 7.23
C LYS A 53 -2.71 -6.61 8.65
N THR A 54 -1.88 -6.70 9.69
CA THR A 54 -2.35 -6.78 11.08
C THR A 54 -2.95 -5.48 11.59
N ALA A 55 -2.68 -4.37 10.90
CA ALA A 55 -3.34 -3.09 11.13
C ALA A 55 -4.83 -3.08 10.72
N PHE A 56 -5.34 -4.17 10.11
CA PHE A 56 -6.63 -4.21 9.44
C PHE A 56 -7.48 -5.45 9.77
N GLY A 57 -8.79 -5.32 9.56
CA GLY A 57 -9.63 -6.49 9.25
C GLY A 57 -9.38 -6.98 7.82
N ASN A 58 -9.70 -8.25 7.52
CA ASN A 58 -9.38 -8.90 6.23
C ASN A 58 -9.84 -8.11 4.99
N ASP A 59 -10.96 -7.39 5.06
CA ASP A 59 -11.56 -6.71 3.90
C ASP A 59 -10.88 -5.38 3.54
N ASP A 60 -10.27 -4.69 4.51
CA ASP A 60 -9.67 -3.37 4.30
C ASP A 60 -8.36 -3.45 3.48
N PHE A 61 -7.57 -4.51 3.63
CA PHE A 61 -6.32 -4.67 2.88
C PHE A 61 -6.56 -4.97 1.40
N ALA A 62 -7.61 -5.73 1.08
CA ALA A 62 -8.01 -6.00 -0.30
C ALA A 62 -8.44 -4.71 -1.02
N ALA A 63 -9.19 -3.85 -0.34
CA ALA A 63 -9.61 -2.56 -0.86
C ALA A 63 -8.42 -1.62 -1.13
N ILE A 64 -7.43 -1.53 -0.21
CA ILE A 64 -6.19 -0.77 -0.49
C ILE A 64 -5.47 -1.37 -1.69
N HIS A 65 -5.34 -2.69 -1.75
CA HIS A 65 -4.63 -3.34 -2.84
C HIS A 65 -5.25 -2.98 -4.19
N GLN A 66 -6.58 -3.06 -4.29
CA GLN A 66 -7.33 -2.61 -5.48
C GLN A 66 -7.08 -1.14 -5.80
N ALA A 67 -7.14 -0.24 -4.82
CA ALA A 67 -6.87 1.19 -5.01
C ALA A 67 -5.47 1.46 -5.59
N PHE A 68 -4.46 0.74 -5.11
CA PHE A 68 -3.09 0.80 -5.63
C PHE A 68 -2.99 0.28 -7.06
N GLN A 69 -3.68 -0.82 -7.38
CA GLN A 69 -3.71 -1.37 -8.74
C GLN A 69 -4.50 -0.48 -9.72
N LYS A 70 -5.57 0.18 -9.28
CA LYS A 70 -6.32 1.14 -10.13
C LYS A 70 -5.45 2.31 -10.58
N ARG A 71 -4.51 2.78 -9.74
CA ARG A 71 -3.54 3.81 -10.14
C ARG A 71 -2.77 3.39 -11.40
N HIS A 72 -2.39 2.12 -11.53
CA HIS A 72 -1.73 1.59 -12.73
C HIS A 72 -2.59 1.81 -13.98
N LEU A 73 -3.89 1.51 -13.88
CA LEU A 73 -4.84 1.68 -14.98
C LEU A 73 -4.93 3.13 -15.43
N PHE A 74 -5.03 4.07 -14.50
CA PHE A 74 -5.10 5.50 -14.85
C PHE A 74 -3.78 6.04 -15.40
N ALA A 75 -2.64 5.62 -14.85
CA ALA A 75 -1.33 6.11 -15.26
C ALA A 75 -0.87 5.56 -16.63
N HIS A 76 -1.23 4.32 -16.95
CA HIS A 76 -0.64 3.60 -18.10
C HIS A 76 -1.66 3.04 -19.08
N ARG A 77 -2.94 2.96 -18.72
CA ARG A 77 -4.00 2.34 -19.53
C ARG A 77 -5.21 3.26 -19.75
N MET A 78 -5.08 4.56 -19.46
CA MET A 78 -6.16 5.54 -19.59
C MET A 78 -7.44 5.15 -18.82
N GLY A 79 -7.26 4.45 -17.70
CA GLY A 79 -8.32 3.91 -16.85
C GLY A 79 -8.97 2.62 -17.37
N VAL A 80 -8.47 2.01 -18.44
CA VAL A 80 -9.01 0.78 -19.02
C VAL A 80 -8.45 -0.45 -18.31
N VAL A 81 -9.33 -1.28 -17.75
CA VAL A 81 -9.01 -2.54 -17.05
C VAL A 81 -8.28 -3.51 -17.97
N ASP A 82 -7.19 -4.08 -17.50
CA ASP A 82 -6.43 -5.12 -18.20
C ASP A 82 -6.32 -6.42 -17.39
N ALA A 83 -5.92 -7.51 -18.07
CA ALA A 83 -5.71 -8.81 -17.44
C ALA A 83 -4.81 -8.74 -16.19
N ARG A 84 -3.79 -7.88 -16.18
CA ARG A 84 -2.88 -7.73 -15.03
C ARG A 84 -3.62 -7.25 -13.79
N TYR A 85 -4.52 -6.26 -13.93
CA TYR A 85 -5.35 -5.79 -12.82
C TYR A 85 -6.25 -6.90 -12.27
N ILE A 86 -6.95 -7.63 -13.16
CA ILE A 86 -7.88 -8.70 -12.76
C ILE A 86 -7.13 -9.81 -12.03
N GLN A 87 -6.00 -10.27 -12.58
CA GLN A 87 -5.18 -11.32 -11.96
C GLN A 87 -4.63 -10.90 -10.59
N SER A 88 -4.29 -9.62 -10.42
CA SER A 88 -3.71 -9.13 -9.16
C SER A 88 -4.79 -8.92 -8.08
N THR A 89 -5.97 -8.45 -8.46
CA THR A 89 -6.99 -7.99 -7.51
C THR A 89 -8.13 -8.96 -7.28
N ASN A 90 -8.38 -9.86 -8.23
CA ASN A 90 -9.58 -10.69 -8.30
C ASN A 90 -10.87 -9.88 -8.08
N ASP A 91 -10.91 -8.64 -8.55
CA ASP A 91 -12.02 -7.70 -8.39
C ASP A 91 -13.23 -8.16 -9.23
N PRO A 92 -14.32 -8.63 -8.60
CA PRO A 92 -15.47 -9.17 -9.32
C PRO A 92 -16.34 -8.07 -9.92
N THR A 93 -16.07 -6.79 -9.62
CA THR A 93 -16.92 -5.67 -10.02
C THR A 93 -16.51 -5.05 -11.36
N VAL A 94 -15.38 -5.51 -11.93
CA VAL A 94 -14.83 -4.97 -13.18
C VAL A 94 -14.92 -5.96 -14.33
N THR A 95 -14.75 -5.45 -15.56
CA THR A 95 -14.65 -6.27 -16.77
C THR A 95 -13.44 -5.80 -17.57
N GLU A 96 -12.64 -6.74 -18.08
CA GLU A 96 -11.50 -6.41 -18.93
C GLU A 96 -11.93 -5.57 -20.15
N GLY A 97 -11.11 -4.58 -20.51
CA GLY A 97 -11.37 -3.67 -21.62
C GLY A 97 -12.36 -2.54 -21.31
N ARG A 98 -12.97 -2.51 -20.12
CA ARG A 98 -13.83 -1.40 -19.68
C ARG A 98 -13.07 -0.37 -18.86
N LYS A 99 -13.55 0.88 -18.86
CA LYS A 99 -13.02 1.91 -17.96
C LYS A 99 -13.43 1.62 -16.52
N VAL A 100 -12.48 1.71 -15.60
CA VAL A 100 -12.74 1.67 -14.17
C VAL A 100 -13.16 3.05 -13.67
N ALA A 101 -14.04 3.09 -12.67
CA ALA A 101 -14.39 4.30 -11.94
C ALA A 101 -13.69 4.33 -10.57
N ILE A 102 -13.43 5.53 -10.07
CA ILE A 102 -13.02 5.80 -8.69
C ILE A 102 -14.07 6.72 -8.09
N SER A 103 -14.69 6.30 -6.99
CA SER A 103 -15.61 7.13 -6.22
C SER A 103 -14.86 7.94 -5.16
N THR A 104 -15.46 9.03 -4.68
CA THR A 104 -14.95 9.78 -3.52
C THR A 104 -14.86 8.89 -2.28
N ALA A 105 -15.88 8.05 -2.04
CA ALA A 105 -15.88 7.10 -0.93
C ALA A 105 -14.70 6.12 -0.96
N GLU A 106 -14.28 5.66 -2.15
CA GLU A 106 -13.10 4.81 -2.31
C GLU A 106 -11.80 5.55 -1.92
N VAL A 107 -11.68 6.82 -2.33
CA VAL A 107 -10.53 7.67 -1.98
C VAL A 107 -10.50 7.93 -0.48
N ASP A 108 -11.63 8.29 0.12
CA ASP A 108 -11.76 8.56 1.55
C ASP A 108 -11.41 7.32 2.37
N ASN A 109 -11.91 6.15 1.97
CA ASN A 109 -11.54 4.90 2.60
C ASN A 109 -10.04 4.64 2.47
N THR A 110 -9.45 4.83 1.29
CA THR A 110 -8.01 4.64 1.09
C THR A 110 -7.20 5.53 2.03
N ILE A 111 -7.55 6.81 2.15
CA ILE A 111 -6.86 7.76 3.05
C ILE A 111 -7.01 7.31 4.51
N ARG A 112 -8.23 6.96 4.94
CA ARG A 112 -8.52 6.49 6.30
C ARG A 112 -7.64 5.29 6.66
N VAL A 113 -7.60 4.32 5.76
CA VAL A 113 -6.91 3.05 5.99
C VAL A 113 -5.37 3.24 5.94
N LEU A 114 -4.85 4.06 5.02
CA LEU A 114 -3.41 4.41 5.01
C LEU A 114 -2.97 5.15 6.29
N ARG A 115 -3.81 6.02 6.84
CA ARG A 115 -3.53 6.69 8.14
C ARG A 115 -3.50 5.68 9.29
N GLY A 116 -4.46 4.76 9.33
CA GLY A 116 -4.50 3.69 10.34
C GLY A 116 -3.24 2.83 10.32
N LEU A 117 -2.81 2.41 9.13
CA LEU A 117 -1.55 1.69 8.94
C LEU A 117 -0.37 2.50 9.43
N ALA A 118 -0.31 3.78 9.03
CA ALA A 118 0.82 4.63 9.37
C ALA A 118 1.03 4.73 10.88
N ASN A 119 -0.06 4.95 11.61
CA ASN A 119 -0.04 5.01 13.06
C ASN A 119 0.36 3.65 13.67
N ALA A 120 -0.24 2.55 13.22
CA ALA A 120 0.06 1.22 13.75
C ALA A 120 1.52 0.83 13.55
N PHE A 121 2.08 1.12 12.36
CA PHE A 121 3.47 0.80 12.06
C PHE A 121 4.44 1.63 12.88
N VAL A 122 4.22 2.94 13.02
CA VAL A 122 5.08 3.80 13.86
C VAL A 122 5.02 3.38 15.32
N SER A 123 3.82 3.12 15.88
CA SER A 123 3.70 2.65 17.25
C SER A 123 4.42 1.33 17.49
N HIS A 124 4.40 0.41 16.52
CA HIS A 124 5.19 -0.83 16.60
C HIS A 124 6.70 -0.55 16.65
N LEU A 125 7.22 0.33 15.79
CA LEU A 125 8.64 0.68 15.75
C LEU A 125 9.11 1.45 16.98
N GLU A 126 8.27 2.30 17.55
CA GLU A 126 8.55 3.03 18.79
C GLU A 126 8.59 2.09 20.00
N GLY A 127 7.72 1.07 20.01
CA GLY A 127 7.66 0.05 21.06
C GLY A 127 8.75 -1.02 21.00
N GLN A 128 9.51 -1.11 19.91
CA GLN A 128 10.65 -2.02 19.81
C GLN A 128 11.86 -1.51 20.64
N PRO A 129 12.51 -2.38 21.43
CA PRO A 129 13.71 -2.03 22.20
C PRO A 129 14.90 -1.64 21.31
#